data_AF-A0A7V2S8A3-F1
#
_entry.id   AF-A0A7V2S8A3-F1
#
_cell.length_a   1.000
_cell.length_b   1.000
_cell.length_c   1.000
_cell.angle_alpha   90.00
_cell.angle_beta   90.00
_cell.angle_gamma   90.00
#
_symmetry.space_group_name_H-M   'P 1'
#
loop_
_entity.id
_entity.type
_entity.pdbx_description
1 polymer ?
#
loop_
_entity_poly.entity_id
_entity_poly.type
_entity_poly.pdbx_seq_one_letter_code
_entity_poly.pdbx_strand_id
1 'polypeptide(L)' 'MNKVIIIGAGIIGMLTARLLTKTGVSVTIIEQGYAGKESSWAGGGIISPL' A
#
# COMPACT_ATOMS: atom_id res chain seq x y z
N MET A 1 8.74 -14.05 -14.57
CA MET A 1 7.65 -13.48 -13.73
C MET A 1 8.27 -12.97 -12.43
N ASN A 2 8.25 -11.67 -12.18
CA ASN A 2 8.78 -11.11 -10.93
C ASN A 2 7.73 -11.19 -9.83
N LYS A 3 8.15 -11.62 -8.63
CA LYS A 3 7.33 -11.68 -7.42
C LYS A 3 7.88 -10.71 -6.39
N VAL A 4 7.02 -9.91 -5.79
CA VAL A 4 7.38 -8.93 -4.76
C VAL A 4 6.50 -9.12 -3.54
N ILE A 5 7.11 -9.05 -2.36
CA ILE A 5 6.40 -9.00 -1.09
C ILE A 5 6.50 -7.57 -0.55
N ILE A 6 5.38 -7.01 -0.12
CA ILE A 6 5.30 -5.72 0.56
C ILE A 6 4.83 -5.98 1.99
N ILE A 7 5.56 -5.46 2.97
CA ILE A 7 5.17 -5.50 4.38
C ILE A 7 4.56 -4.15 4.74
N GLY A 8 3.32 -4.17 5.24
CA GLY A 8 2.52 -3.01 5.57
C GLY A 8 1.44 -2.71 4.53
N ALA A 9 0.17 -2.77 4.94
CA ALA A 9 -1.00 -2.42 4.13
C ALA A 9 -1.52 -1.01 4.45
N GLY A 10 -0.61 -0.06 4.73
CA GLY A 10 -0.91 1.37 4.70
C GLY A 10 -1.08 1.91 3.27
N ILE A 11 -1.43 3.20 3.15
CA ILE A 11 -1.68 3.84 1.85
C ILE A 11 -0.49 3.76 0.90
N ILE A 12 0.73 3.90 1.43
CA ILE A 12 1.97 3.80 0.65
C ILE A 12 2.20 2.38 0.14
N GLY A 13 2.03 1.36 0.99
CA GLY A 13 2.19 -0.05 0.61
C GLY A 13 1.18 -0.46 -0.47
N MET A 14 -0.09 -0.06 -0.31
CA MET A 14 -1.14 -0.34 -1.29
C MET A 14 -0.94 0.40 -2.62
N LEU A 15 -0.53 1.67 -2.60
CA LEU A 15 -0.23 2.41 -3.84
C LEU A 15 1.00 1.86 -4.56
N THR A 16 2.01 1.42 -3.81
CA THR A 16 3.20 0.74 -4.37
C THR A 16 2.80 -0.58 -5.03
N ALA A 17 2.02 -1.41 -4.34
CA ALA A 17 1.48 -2.65 -4.89
C ALA A 17 0.66 -2.42 -6.16
N ARG A 18 -0.17 -1.38 -6.18
CA ARG A 18 -0.97 -1.00 -7.35
C ARG A 18 -0.09 -0.62 -8.55
N LEU A 19 0.98 0.14 -8.33
CA LEU A 19 1.89 0.52 -9.43
C LEU A 19 2.67 -0.68 -9.96
N LEU A 20 3.15 -1.56 -9.08
CA LEU A 20 3.86 -2.79 -9.46
C LEU A 20 2.95 -3.79 -10.21
N THR A 21 1.73 -3.99 -9.73
CA THR A 21 0.77 -4.87 -10.42
C THR A 21 0.42 -4.34 -11.82
N LYS A 22 0.36 -3.02 -12.00
CA LYS A 22 0.18 -2.40 -13.33
C LYS A 22 1.33 -2.66 -14.31
N THR A 23 2.54 -2.95 -13.82
CA THR A 23 3.70 -3.30 -14.67
C THR A 23 3.85 -4.81 -14.89
N GLY A 24 2.86 -5.61 -14.46
CA GLY A 24 2.87 -7.07 -14.61
C GLY A 24 3.61 -7.83 -13.51
N VAL A 25 3.97 -7.17 -12.41
CA VAL A 25 4.59 -7.81 -11.23
C VAL A 25 3.51 -8.47 -10.38
N SER A 26 3.77 -9.71 -9.92
CA SER A 26 2.92 -10.37 -8.93
C SER A 26 3.29 -9.87 -7.54
N VAL A 27 2.33 -9.30 -6.82
CA VAL A 27 2.57 -8.69 -5.50
C VAL A 27 1.74 -9.38 -4.44
N THR A 28 2.38 -9.71 -3.31
CA THR A 28 1.72 -10.12 -2.07
C THR A 28 1.94 -9.04 -1.02
N ILE A 29 0.87 -8.58 -0.37
CA ILE A 29 0.96 -7.64 0.77
C ILE A 29 0.71 -8.42 2.06
N ILE A 30 1.54 -8.19 3.08
CA ILE A 30 1.38 -8.74 4.42
C ILE A 30 1.18 -7.59 5.40
N GLU A 31 0.17 -7.69 6.24
CA GLU A 31 -0.18 -6.70 7.27
C GLU A 31 -0.43 -7.43 8.58
N GLN A 32 0.01 -6.84 9.70
CA GLN A 32 -0.20 -7.41 11.03
C GLN A 32 -1.64 -7.21 11.53
N GLY A 33 -2.27 -6.08 11.18
CA GLY A 33 -3.61 -5.71 11.59
C GLY A 33 -4.59 -5.61 10.42
N TYR A 34 -5.44 -4.59 10.49
CA TYR A 34 -6.38 -4.29 9.41
C TYR A 34 -5.73 -3.32 8.41
N ALA A 35 -5.87 -3.61 7.12
CA ALA A 35 -5.38 -2.75 6.07
C ALA A 35 -5.88 -1.30 6.24
N GLY A 36 -4.96 -0.35 6.14
CA GLY A 36 -5.24 1.07 6.25
C GLY A 36 -5.61 1.58 7.65
N LYS A 37 -5.61 0.76 8.71
CA LYS A 37 -6.09 1.16 10.06
C LYS A 37 -5.04 1.77 10.99
N GLU A 38 -3.77 1.82 10.59
CA GLU A 38 -2.73 2.54 11.34
C GLU A 38 -2.66 4.02 10.92
N SER A 39 -1.47 4.61 10.75
CA SER A 39 -1.27 6.03 10.44
C SER A 39 -2.02 6.50 9.19
N SER A 40 -2.29 5.61 8.24
CA SER A 40 -3.06 5.92 7.02
C SER A 40 -4.52 6.29 7.31
N TRP A 41 -5.11 5.77 8.39
CA TRP A 41 -6.47 6.12 8.83
C TRP A 41 -6.52 7.50 9.50
N ALA A 42 -5.47 7.83 10.27
CA ALA A 42 -5.45 9.03 11.11
C ALA A 42 -5.44 10.34 10.32
N GLY A 43 -4.96 10.34 9.07
CA GLY A 43 -4.72 11.55 8.27
C GLY A 43 -5.96 12.26 7.70
N GLY A 44 -7.18 11.80 7.98
CA GLY A 44 -8.43 12.43 7.55
C GLY A 44 -8.66 12.54 6.03
N GLY A 45 -7.72 12.06 5.21
CA GLY A 45 -7.81 12.10 3.74
C GLY A 45 -7.54 13.47 3.11
N ILE A 46 -6.96 14.43 3.84
CA ILE A 46 -6.61 15.74 3.27
C ILE A 46 -5.48 15.56 2.25
N ILE A 47 -5.73 15.94 1.00
CA ILE A 47 -4.71 16.01 -0.05
C ILE A 47 -4.44 17.49 -0.32
N SER A 48 -3.44 18.03 0.38
CA SER A 48 -3.00 19.42 0.25
C SER A 48 -1.62 19.46 -0.42
N PRO A 49 -1.43 20.19 -1.53
CA PRO A 49 -0.12 20.43 -2.12
C PRO A 49 0.68 21.54 -1.39
N LEU A 50 0.08 22.18 -0.38
CA LEU A 50 0.64 23.29 0.40
C LEU A 50 1.78 22.85 1.32
#